data_AF-A0A1F2PEX8-F1
#
_entry.id   AF-A0A1F2PEX8-F1
#
_cell.length_a   1.000
_cell.length_b   1.000
_cell.length_c   1.000
_cell.angle_alpha   90.00
_cell.angle_beta   90.00
_cell.angle_gamma   90.00
#
_symmetry.space_group_name_H-M   'P 1'
#
loop_
_entity.id
_entity.type
_entity.pdbx_description
1 polymer ?
#
loop_
_entity_poly.entity_id
_entity_poly.type
_entity_poly.pdbx_seq_one_letter_code
_entity_poly.pdbx_strand_id
1 'polypeptide(L)'
;MEKIENLQTNDGSKQYYIPMEVTSETIKDFGLNSADVVWTKIGNKLKRVIMVSVTKEQYYEYMRPLWREDKREQRQEPMVSLDKMYEETEYETADNSDLEADILKRVMIDELHKALDELEEIDRTIMEMYSHDHSEAEIGKAIGMSQKGVNKRKHKALLKLKTRLNDYK
;
A
#
# COMPACT_ATOMS: atom_id res chain seq x y z
N MET A 1 -39.66 26.06 -8.24
CA MET A 1 -39.12 24.75 -7.84
C MET A 1 -37.66 24.95 -7.57
N GLU A 2 -37.31 25.13 -6.29
CA GLU A 2 -35.93 25.39 -5.87
C GLU A 2 -35.11 24.11 -5.99
N LYS A 3 -34.03 24.16 -6.77
CA LYS A 3 -33.06 23.09 -6.85
C LYS A 3 -32.37 22.96 -5.50
N ILE A 4 -32.52 21.82 -4.84
CA ILE A 4 -31.75 21.50 -3.63
C ILE A 4 -30.34 21.12 -4.09
N GLU A 5 -29.51 22.13 -4.30
CA GLU A 5 -28.07 21.94 -4.49
C GLU A 5 -27.44 21.51 -3.18
N ASN A 6 -26.55 20.51 -3.25
CA ASN A 6 -25.73 20.01 -2.16
C ASN A 6 -24.71 21.10 -1.76
N LEU A 7 -25.17 22.14 -1.07
CA LEU A 7 -24.36 23.28 -0.63
C LEU A 7 -23.86 23.03 0.81
N GLN A 8 -22.76 22.29 0.91
CA GLN A 8 -21.88 22.41 2.07
C GLN A 8 -20.79 23.45 1.79
N THR A 9 -21.12 24.75 1.79
CA THR A 9 -20.10 25.81 1.87
C THR A 9 -20.59 27.09 2.58
N ASN A 10 -19.77 27.50 3.56
CA ASN A 10 -19.44 28.81 4.11
C ASN A 10 -20.48 29.94 4.30
N ASP A 11 -20.40 30.51 5.52
CA ASP A 11 -20.99 31.74 6.06
C ASP A 11 -22.49 31.83 6.35
N GLY A 12 -22.81 32.02 7.63
CA GLY A 12 -24.09 32.54 8.14
C GLY A 12 -25.05 31.53 8.75
N SER A 13 -25.35 30.40 8.11
CA SER A 13 -26.30 29.41 8.65
C SER A 13 -26.05 27.99 8.14
N LYS A 14 -25.35 27.17 8.95
CA LYS A 14 -25.17 25.75 8.65
C LYS A 14 -26.53 25.05 8.76
N GLN A 15 -27.10 24.67 7.63
CA GLN A 15 -28.31 23.84 7.60
C GLN A 15 -27.92 22.38 7.82
N TYR A 16 -28.61 21.72 8.75
CA TYR A 16 -28.36 20.32 9.09
C TYR A 16 -29.45 19.45 8.48
N TYR A 17 -29.04 18.38 7.80
CA TYR A 17 -29.94 17.45 7.14
C TYR A 17 -29.63 16.03 7.59
N ILE A 18 -30.66 15.27 7.99
CA ILE A 18 -30.53 13.84 8.26
C ILE A 18 -30.96 13.09 6.99
N PRO A 19 -30.08 12.28 6.39
CA PRO A 19 -30.45 11.43 5.27
C PRO A 19 -31.20 10.20 5.80
N MET A 20 -32.49 10.11 5.52
CA MET A 20 -33.33 8.97 5.88
C MET A 20 -33.49 8.03 4.70
N GLU A 21 -33.15 6.76 4.88
CA GLU A 21 -33.33 5.73 3.85
C GLU A 21 -34.81 5.50 3.55
N VAL A 22 -35.15 5.43 2.26
CA VAL A 22 -36.49 5.15 1.79
C VAL A 22 -36.51 3.98 0.81
N THR A 23 -37.47 3.08 0.99
CA THR A 23 -37.79 1.97 0.09
C THR A 23 -38.98 2.33 -0.79
N SER A 24 -39.15 1.59 -1.89
CA SER A 24 -40.27 1.81 -2.82
C SER A 24 -41.64 1.63 -2.16
N GLU A 25 -41.71 0.83 -1.09
CA GLU A 25 -42.90 0.61 -0.27
C GLU A 25 -43.16 1.84 0.62
N THR A 26 -42.16 2.30 1.37
CA THR A 26 -42.30 3.50 2.22
C THR A 26 -42.66 4.75 1.43
N ILE A 27 -42.19 4.89 0.19
CA ILE A 27 -42.55 6.02 -0.68
C ILE A 27 -44.05 6.02 -0.98
N LYS A 28 -44.64 4.84 -1.21
CA LYS A 28 -46.08 4.70 -1.47
C LYS A 28 -46.90 4.90 -0.20
N ASP A 29 -46.46 4.29 0.90
CA ASP A 29 -47.21 4.30 2.17
C ASP A 29 -47.26 5.70 2.81
N PHE A 30 -46.15 6.44 2.74
CA PHE A 30 -46.07 7.80 3.29
C PHE A 30 -46.35 8.89 2.24
N GLY A 31 -46.74 8.51 1.01
CA GLY A 31 -47.05 9.44 -0.07
C GLY A 31 -45.90 10.40 -0.40
N LEU A 32 -44.67 9.92 -0.27
CA LEU A 32 -43.48 10.74 -0.44
C LEU A 32 -43.28 11.05 -1.92
N ASN A 33 -42.90 12.28 -2.23
CA ASN A 33 -42.67 12.67 -3.61
C ASN A 33 -41.36 12.04 -4.11
N SER A 34 -41.46 11.17 -5.13
CA SER A 34 -40.30 10.51 -5.74
C SER A 34 -39.26 11.49 -6.28
N ALA A 35 -39.65 12.75 -6.57
CA ALA A 35 -38.74 13.79 -7.03
C ALA A 35 -37.76 14.28 -5.95
N ASP A 36 -38.08 14.11 -4.67
CA ASP A 36 -37.26 14.55 -3.54
C ASP A 36 -36.30 13.45 -3.05
N VAL A 37 -36.34 12.27 -3.69
CA VAL A 37 -35.47 11.12 -3.37
C VAL A 37 -34.14 11.28 -4.09
N VAL A 38 -33.06 11.35 -3.33
CA VAL A 38 -31.69 11.50 -3.83
C VAL A 38 -30.89 10.26 -3.51
N TRP A 39 -30.01 9.86 -4.43
CA TRP A 39 -28.99 8.86 -4.14
C TRP A 39 -27.84 9.51 -3.38
N THR A 40 -27.58 9.03 -2.15
CA THR A 40 -26.42 9.46 -1.39
C THR A 40 -25.70 8.27 -0.78
N LYS A 41 -24.42 8.47 -0.47
CA LYS A 41 -23.61 7.47 0.23
C LYS A 41 -23.81 7.66 1.74
N ILE A 42 -24.42 6.67 2.41
CA ILE A 42 -24.48 6.59 3.87
C ILE A 42 -23.46 5.52 4.30
N GLY A 43 -22.42 5.93 5.03
CA GLY A 43 -21.29 5.06 5.37
C GLY A 43 -20.59 4.57 4.10
N ASN A 44 -20.44 3.25 3.94
CA ASN A 44 -19.89 2.63 2.73
C ASN A 44 -20.92 2.26 1.66
N LYS A 45 -22.23 2.44 1.89
CA LYS A 45 -23.31 1.96 0.99
C LYS A 45 -24.04 3.11 0.29
N LEU A 46 -24.33 2.94 -1.00
CA LEU A 46 -25.21 3.84 -1.76
C LEU A 46 -26.67 3.51 -1.45
N LYS A 47 -27.44 4.50 -1.00
CA LYS A 47 -28.85 4.32 -0.63
C LYS A 47 -29.71 5.45 -1.20
N ARG A 48 -30.99 5.13 -1.42
CA ARG A 48 -32.02 6.13 -1.75
C ARG A 48 -32.47 6.80 -0.47
N VAL A 49 -32.38 8.12 -0.41
CA VAL A 49 -32.66 8.86 0.81
C VAL A 49 -33.49 10.10 0.54
N ILE A 50 -34.17 10.56 1.58
CA ILE A 50 -34.77 11.89 1.65
C ILE A 50 -33.98 12.71 2.68
N MET A 51 -33.73 13.97 2.36
CA MET A 51 -33.03 14.91 3.22
C MET A 51 -34.04 15.63 4.13
N VAL A 52 -34.05 15.31 5.42
CA VAL A 52 -34.93 15.97 6.40
C VAL A 52 -34.15 17.08 7.08
N SER A 53 -34.62 18.34 6.96
CA SER A 53 -34.01 19.48 7.64
C SER A 53 -34.26 19.41 9.15
N VAL A 54 -33.21 19.55 9.94
CA VAL A 54 -33.28 19.45 11.40
C VAL A 54 -32.43 20.52 12.08
N THR A 55 -32.66 20.70 13.38
CA THR A 55 -31.77 21.52 14.21
C THR A 55 -30.43 20.82 14.41
N LYS A 56 -29.40 21.60 14.75
CA LYS A 56 -28.04 21.09 15.02
C LYS A 56 -28.01 20.01 16.11
N GLU A 57 -28.77 20.19 17.17
CA GLU A 57 -28.78 19.27 18.32
C GLU A 57 -29.37 17.92 17.92
N GLN A 58 -30.53 17.93 17.27
CA GLN A 58 -31.18 16.74 16.73
C GLN A 58 -30.29 16.00 15.73
N TYR A 59 -29.59 16.74 14.85
CA TYR A 59 -28.66 16.15 13.91
C TYR A 59 -27.55 15.36 14.61
N TYR A 60 -26.87 15.96 15.59
CA TYR A 60 -25.78 15.30 16.27
C TYR A 60 -26.26 14.17 17.18
N GLU A 61 -27.39 14.31 17.85
CA GLU A 61 -27.96 13.26 18.68
C GLU A 61 -28.28 12.00 17.85
N TYR A 62 -28.84 12.20 16.66
CA TYR A 62 -29.14 11.10 15.74
C TYR A 62 -27.88 10.51 15.08
N MET A 63 -26.96 11.34 14.58
CA MET A 63 -25.81 10.87 13.79
C MET A 63 -24.68 10.28 14.64
N ARG A 64 -24.45 10.77 15.87
CA ARG A 64 -23.37 10.28 16.74
C ARG A 64 -23.43 8.76 17.04
N PRO A 65 -24.58 8.15 17.38
CA PRO A 65 -24.64 6.70 17.58
C PRO A 65 -24.38 5.93 16.28
N LEU A 66 -24.92 6.40 15.15
CA LEU A 66 -24.69 5.76 13.85
C LEU A 66 -23.22 5.80 13.43
N TRP A 67 -22.52 6.92 13.63
CA TRP A 67 -21.08 7.01 13.37
C TRP A 67 -20.24 6.14 14.29
N ARG A 68 -20.65 5.97 15.56
CA ARG A 68 -19.96 5.06 16.48
C ARG A 68 -20.10 3.61 16.02
N GLU A 69 -21.27 3.24 15.52
CA GLU A 69 -21.56 1.92 14.97
C GLU A 69 -20.74 1.66 13.70
N ASP A 70 -20.83 2.56 12.73
CA ASP A 70 -20.09 2.49 11.46
C ASP A 70 -18.57 2.44 11.68
N LYS A 71 -18.05 3.22 12.63
CA LYS A 71 -16.63 3.14 13.02
C LYS A 71 -16.26 1.87 13.77
N ARG A 72 -17.20 1.20 14.43
CA ARG A 72 -16.94 -0.12 15.04
C ARG A 72 -16.91 -1.20 13.98
N GLU A 73 -17.86 -1.19 13.04
CA GLU A 73 -17.89 -2.10 11.89
C GLU A 73 -16.60 -1.98 11.08
N GLN A 74 -16.17 -0.76 10.73
CA GLN A 74 -14.90 -0.53 10.02
C GLN A 74 -13.65 -1.09 10.74
N ARG A 75 -13.67 -1.20 12.07
CA ARG A 75 -12.56 -1.79 12.84
C ARG A 75 -12.64 -3.31 12.91
N GLN A 76 -13.84 -3.87 12.78
CA GLN A 76 -14.06 -5.30 12.75
C GLN A 76 -13.94 -5.87 11.33
N GLU A 77 -14.12 -5.04 10.31
CA GLU A 77 -13.89 -5.44 8.93
C GLU A 77 -12.42 -5.90 8.79
N PRO A 78 -12.20 -7.17 8.40
CA PRO A 78 -10.85 -7.64 8.13
C PRO A 78 -10.25 -6.84 6.97
N MET A 79 -8.92 -6.81 6.90
CA MET A 79 -8.22 -6.27 5.72
C MET A 79 -8.85 -6.88 4.46
N VAL A 80 -9.11 -6.02 3.48
CA VAL A 80 -9.71 -6.43 2.21
C VAL A 80 -8.79 -7.48 1.58
N SER A 81 -9.27 -8.72 1.47
CA SER A 81 -8.56 -9.78 0.77
C SER A 81 -8.56 -9.49 -0.73
N LEU A 82 -7.58 -10.06 -1.45
CA LEU A 82 -7.57 -9.99 -2.92
C LEU A 82 -8.86 -10.58 -3.50
N ASP A 83 -9.34 -11.69 -2.93
CA ASP A 83 -10.62 -12.30 -3.32
C ASP A 83 -11.80 -11.32 -3.20
N LYS A 84 -11.89 -10.58 -2.09
CA LYS A 84 -12.95 -9.57 -1.89
C LYS A 84 -12.84 -8.42 -2.90
N MET A 85 -11.62 -7.98 -3.24
CA MET A 85 -11.44 -6.96 -4.28
C MET A 85 -11.90 -7.46 -5.64
N TYR A 86 -11.56 -8.70 -6.00
CA TYR A 86 -11.98 -9.30 -7.26
C TYR A 86 -13.51 -9.45 -7.32
N GLU A 87 -14.15 -9.96 -6.26
CA GLU A 87 -15.61 -10.07 -6.19
C GLU A 87 -16.33 -8.71 -6.34
N GLU A 88 -15.77 -7.63 -5.79
CA GLU A 88 -16.38 -6.30 -5.83
C GLU A 88 -16.12 -5.53 -7.13
N THR A 89 -14.98 -5.75 -7.79
CA THR A 89 -14.51 -4.88 -8.88
C THR A 89 -14.18 -5.63 -10.18
N GLU A 90 -14.18 -6.96 -10.17
CA GLU A 90 -13.70 -7.84 -11.26
C GLU A 90 -12.26 -7.52 -11.72
N TYR A 91 -11.53 -6.75 -10.91
CA TYR A 91 -10.18 -6.30 -11.23
C TYR A 91 -9.14 -7.32 -10.76
N GLU A 92 -8.35 -7.83 -11.70
CA GLU A 92 -7.17 -8.63 -11.42
C GLU A 92 -5.91 -7.76 -11.54
N THR A 93 -5.03 -7.84 -10.54
CA THR A 93 -3.68 -7.26 -10.66
C THR A 93 -2.86 -8.12 -11.60
N ALA A 94 -2.25 -7.52 -12.63
CA ALA A 94 -1.37 -8.24 -13.53
C ALA A 94 -0.20 -8.88 -12.77
N ASP A 95 0.06 -10.15 -13.07
CA ASP A 95 1.27 -10.82 -12.60
C ASP A 95 2.48 -10.24 -13.35
N ASN A 96 3.36 -9.58 -12.60
CA ASN A 96 4.61 -9.02 -13.12
C ASN A 96 5.80 -9.95 -12.84
N SER A 97 5.57 -11.19 -12.40
CA SER A 97 6.64 -12.15 -12.17
C SER A 97 7.24 -12.63 -13.50
N ASP A 98 8.56 -12.59 -13.57
CA ASP A 98 9.33 -13.14 -14.69
C ASP A 98 10.12 -14.35 -14.17
N LEU A 99 9.55 -15.53 -14.39
CA LEU A 99 10.13 -16.79 -13.93
C LEU A 99 11.53 -17.01 -14.50
N GLU A 100 11.78 -16.60 -15.75
CA GLU A 100 13.08 -16.75 -16.38
C GLU A 100 14.11 -15.85 -15.70
N ALA A 101 13.74 -14.60 -15.41
CA ALA A 101 14.61 -13.68 -14.67
C ALA A 101 14.92 -14.18 -13.25
N ASP A 102 13.93 -14.76 -12.55
CA ASP A 102 14.14 -15.31 -11.21
C ASP A 102 15.06 -16.53 -11.22
N ILE A 103 14.89 -17.43 -12.19
CA ILE A 103 15.78 -18.58 -12.37
C ILE A 103 17.18 -18.11 -12.72
N LEU A 104 17.32 -17.17 -13.66
CA LEU A 104 18.62 -16.62 -14.06
C LEU A 104 19.34 -15.97 -12.87
N LYS A 105 18.63 -15.18 -12.06
CA LYS A 105 19.16 -14.57 -10.84
C LYS A 105 19.66 -15.63 -9.86
N ARG A 106 18.92 -16.72 -9.69
CA ARG A 106 19.35 -17.84 -8.82
C ARG A 106 20.62 -18.50 -9.32
N VAL A 107 20.68 -18.85 -10.60
CA VAL A 107 21.88 -19.43 -11.23
C VAL A 107 23.09 -18.48 -11.12
N MET A 108 22.87 -17.18 -11.33
CA MET A 108 23.91 -16.16 -11.20
C MET A 108 24.45 -16.08 -9.76
N ILE A 109 23.59 -16.20 -8.74
CA ILE A 109 23.99 -16.23 -7.33
C ILE A 109 24.80 -17.49 -7.02
N ASP A 110 24.40 -18.64 -7.54
CA ASP A 110 25.13 -19.90 -7.33
C ASP A 110 26.54 -19.85 -7.93
N GLU A 111 26.70 -19.31 -9.14
CA GLU A 111 28.03 -19.14 -9.75
C GLU A 111 28.85 -18.05 -9.03
N LEU A 112 28.22 -16.99 -8.51
CA LEU A 112 28.90 -16.00 -7.68
C LEU A 112 29.49 -16.65 -6.42
N HIS A 113 28.73 -17.50 -5.71
CA HIS A 113 29.24 -18.22 -4.54
C HIS A 113 30.43 -19.11 -4.90
N LYS A 114 30.33 -19.84 -6.01
CA LYS A 114 31.43 -20.68 -6.50
C LYS A 114 32.68 -19.86 -6.85
N ALA A 115 32.51 -18.70 -7.49
CA ALA A 115 33.63 -17.81 -7.82
C ALA A 115 34.25 -17.19 -6.56
N LEU A 116 33.45 -16.91 -5.53
CA LEU A 116 33.94 -16.45 -4.23
C LEU A 116 34.73 -17.55 -3.50
N ASP A 117 34.30 -18.81 -3.64
CA ASP A 117 35.02 -19.98 -3.14
C ASP A 117 36.34 -20.28 -3.87
N GLU A 118 36.60 -19.66 -5.02
CA GLU A 118 37.91 -19.76 -5.67
C GLU A 118 38.88 -18.65 -5.23
N LEU A 119 38.41 -17.65 -4.47
CA LEU A 119 39.27 -16.57 -3.99
C LEU A 119 40.18 -17.03 -2.84
N GLU A 120 41.34 -16.36 -2.75
CA GLU A 120 42.26 -16.50 -1.61
C GLU A 120 41.53 -16.16 -0.30
N GLU A 121 41.89 -16.86 0.78
CA GLU A 121 41.29 -16.65 2.11
C GLU A 121 41.31 -15.17 2.55
N ILE A 122 42.43 -14.49 2.31
CA ILE A 122 42.58 -13.05 2.57
C ILE A 122 41.58 -12.21 1.74
N ASP A 123 41.41 -12.55 0.46
CA ASP A 123 40.49 -11.83 -0.42
C ASP A 123 39.03 -12.09 -0.03
N ARG A 124 38.70 -13.29 0.49
CA ARG A 124 37.38 -13.60 1.05
C ARG A 124 37.08 -12.79 2.29
N THR A 125 38.00 -12.73 3.25
CA THR A 125 37.83 -11.92 4.47
C THR A 125 37.67 -10.43 4.14
N ILE A 126 38.40 -9.92 3.14
CA ILE A 126 38.23 -8.55 2.64
C ILE A 126 36.82 -8.35 2.07
N MET A 127 36.31 -9.29 1.27
CA MET A 127 34.98 -9.21 0.68
C MET A 127 33.86 -9.31 1.73
N GLU A 128 34.01 -10.19 2.70
CA GLU A 128 33.07 -10.35 3.81
C GLU A 128 33.02 -9.09 4.68
N MET A 129 34.16 -8.51 5.06
CA MET A 129 34.11 -7.24 5.79
C MET A 129 33.57 -6.10 4.93
N TYR A 130 33.86 -6.10 3.63
CA TYR A 130 33.32 -5.11 2.70
C TYR A 130 31.79 -5.23 2.56
N SER A 131 31.21 -6.43 2.63
CA SER A 131 29.75 -6.62 2.60
C SER A 131 29.06 -6.13 3.88
N HIS A 132 29.81 -5.95 4.97
CA HIS A 132 29.33 -5.36 6.23
C HIS A 132 29.64 -3.86 6.32
N ASP A 133 29.87 -3.19 5.18
CA ASP A 133 30.13 -1.75 5.06
C ASP A 133 31.37 -1.24 5.83
N HIS A 134 32.32 -2.11 6.17
CA HIS A 134 33.58 -1.68 6.77
C HIS A 134 34.45 -0.89 5.78
N SER A 135 35.11 0.17 6.27
CA SER A 135 36.03 0.96 5.45
C SER A 135 37.32 0.20 5.16
N GLU A 136 38.01 0.50 4.04
CA GLU A 136 39.25 -0.21 3.69
C GLU A 136 40.37 -0.01 4.73
N ALA A 137 40.30 1.07 5.50
CA ALA A 137 41.24 1.32 6.60
C ALA A 137 40.96 0.41 7.80
N GLU A 138 39.69 0.14 8.14
CA GLU A 138 39.30 -0.79 9.20
C GLU A 138 39.60 -2.23 8.80
N ILE A 139 39.28 -2.61 7.56
CA ILE A 139 39.63 -3.90 6.96
C ILE A 139 41.15 -4.11 7.01
N GLY A 140 41.92 -3.09 6.66
CA GLY A 140 43.38 -3.11 6.73
C GLY A 140 43.91 -3.30 8.16
N LYS A 141 43.31 -2.64 9.15
CA LYS A 141 43.67 -2.81 10.57
C LYS A 141 43.39 -4.24 11.06
N ALA A 142 42.28 -4.84 10.65
CA ALA A 142 41.91 -6.20 11.05
C ALA A 142 42.85 -7.28 10.46
N ILE A 143 43.26 -7.12 9.20
CA ILE A 143 44.09 -8.10 8.47
C ILE A 143 45.60 -7.80 8.58
N GLY A 144 45.98 -6.62 9.10
CA GLY A 144 47.39 -6.19 9.18
C GLY A 144 47.95 -5.68 7.84
N MET A 145 47.09 -5.13 6.97
CA MET A 145 47.45 -4.59 5.66
C MET A 145 47.27 -3.07 5.58
N SER A 146 47.99 -2.42 4.66
CA SER A 146 47.73 -1.01 4.34
C SER A 146 46.40 -0.85 3.61
N GLN A 147 45.69 0.26 3.85
CA GLN A 147 44.45 0.63 3.13
C GLN A 147 44.61 0.48 1.60
N LYS A 148 45.75 0.93 1.05
CA LYS A 148 46.05 0.83 -0.39
C LYS A 148 46.18 -0.63 -0.86
N GLY A 149 46.75 -1.51 -0.03
CA GLY A 149 46.86 -2.93 -0.31
C GLY A 149 45.50 -3.62 -0.35
N VAL A 150 44.65 -3.34 0.65
CA VAL A 150 43.25 -3.80 0.69
C VAL A 150 42.50 -3.34 -0.55
N ASN A 151 42.61 -2.05 -0.89
CA ASN A 151 41.93 -1.49 -2.06
C ASN A 151 42.34 -2.20 -3.37
N LYS A 152 43.63 -2.49 -3.55
CA LYS A 152 44.13 -3.23 -4.72
C LYS A 152 43.60 -4.66 -4.79
N ARG A 153 43.58 -5.37 -3.65
CA ARG A 153 43.03 -6.73 -3.55
C ARG A 153 41.52 -6.75 -3.82
N LYS A 154 40.76 -5.84 -3.20
CA LYS A 154 39.32 -5.65 -3.43
C LYS A 154 39.00 -5.46 -4.92
N HIS A 155 39.69 -4.53 -5.59
CA HIS A 155 39.49 -4.29 -7.03
C HIS A 155 39.83 -5.52 -7.88
N LYS A 156 40.91 -6.23 -7.56
CA LYS A 156 41.30 -7.46 -8.28
C LYS A 156 40.26 -8.56 -8.12
N ALA A 157 39.73 -8.75 -6.90
CA ALA A 157 38.71 -9.73 -6.61
C ALA A 157 37.38 -9.37 -7.31
N LEU A 158 36.94 -8.11 -7.25
CA LEU A 158 35.75 -7.65 -8.00
C LEU A 158 35.91 -7.83 -9.52
N LEU A 159 37.11 -7.59 -10.07
CA LEU A 159 37.36 -7.80 -11.49
C LEU A 159 37.23 -9.27 -11.88
N LYS A 160 37.79 -10.19 -11.09
CA LYS A 160 37.65 -11.63 -11.31
C LYS A 160 36.19 -12.08 -11.28
N LEU A 161 35.44 -11.62 -10.27
CA LEU A 161 34.02 -11.91 -10.15
C LEU A 161 33.25 -11.39 -11.37
N LYS A 162 33.48 -10.13 -11.76
CA LYS A 162 32.83 -9.53 -12.93
C LYS A 162 33.14 -10.29 -14.23
N THR A 163 34.37 -10.75 -14.43
CA THR A 163 34.73 -11.54 -15.61
C THR A 163 34.01 -12.89 -15.64
N ARG A 164 33.89 -13.58 -14.51
CA ARG A 164 33.14 -14.85 -14.38
C ARG A 164 31.64 -14.68 -14.60
N LEU A 165 31.07 -13.56 -14.16
CA LEU A 165 29.64 -13.28 -14.22
C LEU A 165 29.19 -12.63 -15.55
N ASN A 166 30.12 -12.32 -16.46
CA ASN A 166 29.80 -11.63 -17.70
C ASN A 166 28.97 -12.49 -18.67
N ASP A 167 29.00 -13.81 -18.49
CA ASP A 167 28.29 -14.79 -19.31
C ASP A 167 26.82 -14.97 -18.91
N TYR A 168 26.39 -14.39 -17.78
CA TYR A 168 25.04 -14.52 -17.21
C TYR A 168 24.20 -13.23 -17.35
N LYS A 169 24.56 -12.40 -18.33
CA LYS A 169 24.00 -11.07 -18.53
C LYS A 169 22.94 -11.01 -19.62
#